data_AF-A0A9X0D1W5-F1
#
_entry.id   AF-A0A9X0D1W5-F1
#
_cell.length_a   1.000
_cell.length_b   1.000
_cell.length_c   1.000
_cell.angle_alpha   90.00
_cell.angle_beta   90.00
_cell.angle_gamma   90.00
#
_symmetry.space_group_name_H-M   'P 1'
#
loop_
_entity.id
_entity.type
_entity.pdbx_description
1 polymer ?
#
loop_
_entity_poly.entity_id
_entity_poly.type
_entity_poly.pdbx_seq_one_letter_code
_entity_poly.pdbx_strand_id
1 'polypeptide(L)'
;MGKTNECNPLNLRAMCAIFLHQRLSKGDGYDWSKEDLTDKQLIYASTDAWASLRIYEEMKRTAEVLGISLSPPLKSTMDVFKLRRKVKTANNRNSAIRKKRNRKSKKH
;
A
#
# COMPACT_ATOMS: atom_id res chain seq x y z
N MET A 1 -27.13 -3.67 7.26
CA MET A 1 -25.83 -3.14 7.75
C MET A 1 -24.70 -4.00 7.20
N GLY A 2 -23.92 -3.48 6.25
CA GLY A 2 -22.84 -4.22 5.60
C GLY A 2 -21.64 -4.39 6.54
N LYS A 3 -21.09 -5.62 6.60
CA LYS A 3 -19.86 -5.95 7.32
C LYS A 3 -18.79 -4.88 7.04
N THR A 4 -18.30 -4.22 8.08
CA THR A 4 -17.05 -3.45 8.00
C THR A 4 -15.95 -4.46 7.72
N ASN A 5 -15.72 -4.72 6.43
CA ASN A 5 -14.65 -5.58 5.95
C ASN A 5 -13.37 -5.09 6.63
N GLU A 6 -12.64 -6.01 7.27
CA GLU A 6 -11.29 -5.79 7.79
C GLU A 6 -10.43 -5.24 6.64
N CYS A 7 -10.43 -3.93 6.48
CA CYS A 7 -9.73 -3.25 5.43
C CYS A 7 -8.29 -3.11 5.89
N ASN A 8 -7.47 -4.11 5.58
CA ASN A 8 -6.03 -3.93 5.62
C ASN A 8 -5.66 -3.00 4.43
N PRO A 9 -5.35 -1.71 4.66
CA PRO A 9 -5.21 -0.71 3.59
C PRO A 9 -3.93 -0.92 2.75
N LEU A 10 -3.31 -2.10 2.81
CA LEU A 10 -2.07 -2.40 2.11
C LEU A 10 -2.28 -3.00 0.71
N ASN A 11 -3.53 -3.28 0.29
CA ASN A 11 -3.82 -3.80 -1.04
C ASN A 11 -4.77 -2.88 -1.84
N LEU A 12 -4.63 -2.90 -3.17
CA LEU A 12 -5.38 -2.04 -4.09
C LEU A 12 -6.89 -2.21 -3.94
N ARG A 13 -7.38 -3.44 -3.73
CA ARG A 13 -8.80 -3.75 -3.53
C ARG A 13 -9.38 -3.06 -2.30
N ALA A 14 -8.66 -3.07 -1.18
CA ALA A 14 -9.06 -2.38 0.05
C ALA A 14 -9.04 -0.86 -0.17
N MET A 15 -8.02 -0.34 -0.86
CA MET A 15 -7.96 1.08 -1.18
C MET A 15 -9.12 1.53 -2.08
N CYS A 16 -9.50 0.73 -3.08
CA CYS A 16 -10.68 1.01 -3.90
C CYS A 16 -11.97 1.05 -3.08
N ALA A 17 -12.12 0.14 -2.12
CA ALA A 17 -13.30 0.13 -1.25
C ALA A 17 -13.35 1.35 -0.32
N ILE A 18 -12.19 1.81 0.17
CA ILE A 18 -12.08 2.97 1.06
C ILE A 18 -12.31 4.27 0.29
N PHE A 19 -11.58 4.49 -0.81
CA PHE A 19 -11.53 5.78 -1.51
C PHE A 19 -12.54 5.91 -2.65
N LEU A 20 -12.83 4.81 -3.34
CA LEU A 20 -13.74 4.82 -4.50
C LEU A 20 -15.12 4.26 -4.17
N HIS A 21 -15.32 3.75 -2.94
CA HIS A 21 -16.52 3.03 -2.51
C HIS A 21 -16.90 1.87 -3.45
N GLN A 22 -15.92 1.30 -4.15
CA GLN A 22 -16.10 0.22 -5.10
C GLN A 22 -15.29 -1.00 -4.67
N ARG A 23 -15.89 -2.18 -4.81
CA ARG A 23 -15.22 -3.45 -4.50
C ARG A 23 -14.72 -4.08 -5.79
N LEU A 24 -13.41 -4.01 -6.02
CA LEU A 24 -12.81 -4.78 -7.11
C LEU A 24 -13.08 -6.28 -6.92
N SER A 25 -13.40 -6.97 -8.01
CA SER A 25 -13.43 -8.43 -8.05
C SER A 25 -12.01 -8.97 -7.85
N LYS A 26 -11.90 -10.20 -7.36
CA LYS A 26 -10.59 -10.87 -7.31
C LYS A 26 -10.28 -11.28 -8.76
N GLY A 27 -9.15 -10.82 -9.29
CA GLY A 27 -8.69 -11.23 -10.62
C GLY A 27 -8.39 -12.73 -10.68
N ASP A 28 -8.52 -13.28 -11.88
CA ASP A 28 -8.08 -14.65 -12.17
C ASP A 28 -6.55 -14.74 -12.16
N GLY A 29 -6.03 -15.96 -11.96
CA GLY A 29 -4.59 -16.22 -12.08
C GLY A 29 -4.17 -16.18 -13.55
N TYR A 30 -3.84 -14.99 -14.05
CA TYR A 30 -3.36 -14.82 -15.42
C TYR A 30 -1.88 -15.23 -15.55
N ASP A 31 -1.55 -15.92 -16.63
CA ASP A 31 -0.18 -16.22 -17.02
C ASP A 31 0.40 -15.05 -17.83
N TRP A 32 1.28 -14.28 -17.20
CA TRP A 32 1.93 -13.08 -17.76
C TRP A 32 3.18 -13.40 -18.60
N SER A 33 3.55 -14.67 -18.72
CA SER A 33 4.76 -15.08 -19.48
C SER A 33 4.49 -15.31 -20.97
N LYS A 34 3.21 -15.32 -21.37
CA LYS A 34 2.80 -15.47 -22.76
C LYS A 34 3.28 -14.27 -23.58
N GLU A 35 3.74 -14.57 -24.81
CA GLU A 35 4.20 -13.57 -25.77
C GLU A 35 3.10 -12.56 -26.10
N ASP A 36 1.88 -13.06 -26.36
CA ASP A 36 0.70 -12.24 -26.55
C ASP A 36 -0.20 -12.23 -25.31
N LEU A 37 -0.60 -11.03 -24.90
CA LEU A 37 -1.57 -10.84 -23.83
C LEU A 37 -2.99 -10.97 -24.36
N THR A 38 -3.84 -11.64 -23.60
CA THR A 38 -5.27 -11.70 -23.88
C THR A 38 -5.95 -10.35 -23.60
N ASP A 39 -7.08 -10.07 -24.25
CA ASP A 39 -7.87 -8.87 -23.99
C ASP A 39 -8.24 -8.71 -22.50
N LYS A 40 -8.51 -9.83 -21.81
CA LYS A 40 -8.78 -9.83 -20.38
C LYS A 40 -7.59 -9.33 -19.56
N GLN A 41 -6.37 -9.71 -19.93
CA GLN A 41 -5.15 -9.23 -19.27
C GLN A 41 -4.93 -7.74 -19.51
N LEU A 42 -5.18 -7.26 -20.73
CA LEU A 42 -5.09 -5.84 -21.07
C LEU A 42 -6.12 -5.01 -20.29
N ILE A 43 -7.37 -5.47 -20.23
CA ILE A 43 -8.43 -4.82 -19.44
C ILE A 43 -8.09 -4.83 -17.95
N TYR A 44 -7.57 -5.95 -17.44
CA TYR A 44 -7.15 -6.05 -16.04
C TYR A 44 -6.01 -5.06 -15.73
N ALA A 45 -4.95 -5.04 -16.53
CA ALA A 45 -3.81 -4.16 -16.33
C ALA A 45 -4.18 -2.68 -16.45
N SER A 46 -5.03 -2.32 -17.43
CA SER A 46 -5.53 -0.94 -17.58
C SER A 46 -6.42 -0.52 -16.41
N THR A 47 -7.27 -1.42 -15.91
CA THR A 47 -8.12 -1.17 -14.73
C THR A 47 -7.26 -0.93 -13.49
N ASP A 48 -6.22 -1.74 -13.24
CA ASP A 48 -5.32 -1.56 -12.09
C ASP A 48 -4.58 -0.20 -12.16
N ALA A 49 -4.13 0.21 -13.35
CA ALA A 49 -3.47 1.50 -13.55
C ALA A 49 -4.43 2.67 -13.32
N TRP A 50 -5.64 2.60 -13.91
CA TRP A 50 -6.67 3.61 -13.76
C TRP A 50 -7.12 3.76 -12.30
N ALA A 51 -7.38 2.64 -11.61
CA ALA A 51 -7.79 2.63 -10.21
C ALA A 51 -6.70 3.23 -9.30
N SER A 52 -5.44 2.89 -9.55
CA SER A 52 -4.30 3.42 -8.78
C SER A 52 -4.20 4.95 -8.88
N LEU A 53 -4.39 5.51 -10.08
CA LEU A 53 -4.40 6.96 -10.28
C LEU A 53 -5.56 7.62 -9.51
N ARG A 54 -6.78 7.07 -9.64
CA ARG A 54 -7.97 7.62 -8.98
C ARG A 54 -7.87 7.59 -7.46
N ILE A 55 -7.31 6.51 -6.91
CA ILE A 55 -7.01 6.43 -5.47
C ILE A 55 -6.05 7.54 -5.05
N TYR A 56 -4.97 7.76 -5.80
CA TYR A 56 -4.00 8.81 -5.46
C TYR A 56 -4.65 10.21 -5.45
N GLU A 57 -5.49 10.50 -6.44
CA GLU A 57 -6.24 11.76 -6.53
C GLU A 57 -7.16 11.95 -5.32
N GLU A 58 -7.94 10.94 -4.96
CA GLU A 58 -8.83 11.00 -3.79
C GLU A 58 -8.07 11.07 -2.46
N MET A 59 -6.92 10.38 -2.35
CA MET A 59 -6.03 10.53 -1.20
C MET A 59 -5.53 11.97 -1.06
N LYS A 60 -5.13 12.60 -2.18
CA LYS A 60 -4.67 13.98 -2.21
C LYS A 60 -5.78 14.94 -1.79
N ARG A 61 -6.97 14.77 -2.35
CA ARG A 61 -8.16 15.56 -2.00
C ARG A 61 -8.53 15.41 -0.52
N THR A 62 -8.55 14.18 -0.01
CA THR A 62 -8.89 13.89 1.39
C THR A 62 -7.87 14.53 2.33
N ALA A 63 -6.58 14.45 1.99
CA ALA A 63 -5.53 15.07 2.80
C ALA A 63 -5.65 16.60 2.82
N GLU A 64 -5.98 17.23 1.70
CA GLU A 64 -6.24 18.67 1.62
C GLU A 64 -7.42 19.09 2.51
N VAL A 65 -8.55 18.38 2.43
CA VAL A 65 -9.73 18.64 3.28
C VAL A 65 -9.42 18.48 4.76
N LEU A 66 -8.59 17.50 5.13
CA LEU A 66 -8.20 17.23 6.51
C LEU A 66 -7.01 18.08 6.99
N GLY A 67 -6.42 18.93 6.14
CA GLY A 67 -5.22 19.70 6.47
C GLY A 67 -3.99 18.82 6.74
N ILE A 68 -3.95 17.60 6.19
CA ILE A 68 -2.84 16.67 6.32
C ILE A 68 -1.85 16.91 5.17
N SER A 69 -0.60 17.18 5.52
CA SER A 69 0.48 17.28 4.53
C SER A 69 0.88 15.88 4.04
N LEU A 70 0.63 15.58 2.75
CA LEU A 70 1.16 14.39 2.10
C LEU A 70 2.63 14.60 1.74
N SER A 71 3.43 13.56 1.90
CA SER A 71 4.79 13.56 1.36
C SER A 71 4.76 13.77 -0.16
N PRO A 72 5.68 14.55 -0.74
CA PRO A 72 5.75 14.71 -2.19
C PRO A 72 5.90 13.35 -2.87
N PRO A 73 5.39 13.20 -4.12
CA PRO A 73 5.61 12.00 -4.91
C PRO A 73 7.11 11.68 -4.98
N LEU A 74 7.45 10.41 -4.76
CA LEU A 74 8.84 9.97 -4.88
C LEU A 74 9.26 10.10 -6.34
N LYS A 75 10.41 10.73 -6.57
CA LYS A 75 10.92 11.00 -7.93
C LYS A 75 11.38 9.71 -8.63
N SER A 76 11.70 8.67 -7.87
CA SER A 76 12.12 7.37 -8.39
C SER A 76 11.56 6.21 -7.59
N THR A 77 11.25 5.12 -8.28
CA THR A 77 10.96 3.82 -7.66
C THR A 77 12.11 3.32 -6.78
N MET A 78 13.36 3.69 -7.11
CA MET A 78 14.51 3.38 -6.24
C MET A 78 14.45 4.09 -4.90
N ASP A 79 13.83 5.26 -4.82
CA ASP A 79 13.65 5.96 -3.55
C ASP A 79 12.65 5.23 -2.65
N VAL A 80 11.65 4.55 -3.23
CA VAL A 80 10.74 3.65 -2.49
C VAL A 80 11.55 2.54 -1.82
N PHE A 81 12.41 1.85 -2.58
CA PHE A 81 13.22 0.76 -2.04
C PHE A 81 14.22 1.25 -0.98
N LYS A 82 14.87 2.38 -1.21
CA LYS A 82 15.78 3.00 -0.23
C LYS A 82 15.04 3.37 1.05
N LEU A 83 13.90 4.02 0.94
CA LEU A 83 13.06 4.41 2.08
C LEU A 83 12.60 3.17 2.86
N ARG A 84 12.09 2.15 2.16
CA ARG A 84 11.65 0.89 2.78
C ARG A 84 12.80 0.19 3.52
N ARG A 85 14.00 0.16 2.94
CA ARG A 85 15.20 -0.37 3.63
C ARG A 85 15.53 0.45 4.88
N LYS A 86 15.48 1.78 4.80
CA LYS A 86 15.75 2.69 5.92
C LYS A 86 14.74 2.51 7.08
N VAL A 87 13.46 2.37 6.76
CA VAL A 87 12.41 2.09 7.77
C VAL A 87 12.63 0.73 8.42
N LYS A 88 12.94 -0.31 7.62
CA LYS A 88 13.21 -1.66 8.13
C LYS A 88 14.42 -1.68 9.07
N THR A 89 15.52 -1.01 8.71
CA THR A 89 16.70 -0.95 9.58
C THR A 89 16.43 -0.17 10.87
N ALA A 90 15.68 0.93 10.81
CA ALA A 90 15.26 1.68 12.00
C ALA A 90 14.39 0.83 12.95
N ASN A 91 13.41 0.09 12.42
CA ASN A 91 12.56 -0.81 13.21
C ASN A 91 13.37 -1.95 13.87
N ASN A 92 14.35 -2.51 13.16
CA ASN A 92 15.25 -3.53 13.72
C ASN A 92 16.09 -2.96 14.88
N ARG A 93 16.65 -1.75 14.71
CA ARG A 93 17.40 -1.06 15.77
C ARG A 93 16.53 -0.81 17.00
N ASN A 94 15.32 -0.26 16.81
CA ASN A 94 14.37 -0.01 17.90
C ASN A 94 13.99 -1.30 18.65
N SER A 95 13.79 -2.39 17.91
CA SER A 95 13.50 -3.70 18.48
C SER A 95 14.67 -4.24 19.33
N ALA A 96 15.91 -4.06 18.88
CA ALA A 96 17.10 -4.46 19.64
C ALA A 96 17.25 -3.63 20.94
N ILE A 97 17.03 -2.31 20.87
CA ILE A 97 17.04 -1.42 22.04
C ILE A 97 15.98 -1.86 23.06
N ARG A 98 14.75 -2.14 22.60
CA ARG A 98 13.66 -2.62 23.46
C ARG A 98 14.00 -3.93 24.15
N LYS A 99 14.57 -4.90 23.42
CA LYS A 99 15.04 -6.18 24.00
C LYS A 99 16.15 -5.97 25.04
N LYS A 100 17.08 -5.05 24.80
CA LYS A 100 18.17 -4.72 25.76
C LYS A 100 17.62 -4.09 27.04
N ARG A 101 16.65 -3.18 26.93
CA ARG A 101 15.93 -2.59 28.08
C ARG A 101 15.20 -3.65 28.91
N ASN A 102 14.42 -4.52 28.26
CA ASN A 102 13.69 -5.59 28.95
C ASN A 102 14.59 -6.63 29.65
N ARG A 103 15.83 -6.82 29.17
CA ARG A 103 16.83 -7.67 29.86
C ARG A 103 17.42 -7.00 31.09
N LYS A 104 17.58 -5.68 31.10
CA LYS A 104 18.06 -4.92 32.27
C LYS A 104 17.00 -4.86 33.38
N SER A 105 15.72 -4.70 33.02
CA SER A 105 14.61 -4.63 33.99
C SER A 105 14.27 -5.97 34.66
N LYS A 106 14.81 -7.10 34.17
CA LYS A 106 14.64 -8.44 34.77
C LYS A 106 15.82 -8.87 35.65
N LYS A 107 16.84 -8.01 35.80
CA LYS A 107 18.05 -8.28 36.60
C LYS A 107 18.07 -7.52 37.93
N HIS A 108 17.00 -6.80 38.24
CA HIS A 108 16.68 -6.22 39.54
C HIS A 108 15.35 -6.82 39.98
#